data_AF-A0A355UZL7-F1
#
_entry.id   AF-A0A355UZL7-F1
#
_cell.length_a   1.000
_cell.length_b   1.000
_cell.length_c   1.000
_cell.angle_alpha   90.00
_cell.angle_beta   90.00
_cell.angle_gamma   90.00
#
_symmetry.space_group_name_H-M   'P 1'
#
loop_
_entity.id
_entity.type
_entity.pdbx_description
1 polymer ?
#
loop_
_entity_poly.entity_id
_entity_poly.type
_entity_poly.pdbx_seq_one_letter_code
_entity_poly.pdbx_strand_id
1 'polypeptide(L)' 'MKVKVIGAGLAGSEAALYLAKRGVEVELYDIKPARFTPAHSDKNFGELVCSNSLKGSDPY' A
#
# COMPACT_ATOMS: atom_id res chain seq x y z
N MET A 1 15.44 -0.38 16.06
CA MET A 1 14.59 -1.56 15.77
C MET A 1 13.74 -1.20 14.54
N LYS A 2 13.70 -2.09 13.55
CA LYS A 2 13.07 -1.82 12.24
C LYS A 2 11.74 -2.57 12.12
N VAL A 3 10.69 -1.91 11.65
CA VAL A 3 9.38 -2.51 11.44
C VAL A 3 9.26 -3.01 10.01
N LYS A 4 8.90 -4.28 9.83
CA LYS A 4 8.63 -4.87 8.52
C LYS A 4 7.13 -4.86 8.25
N VAL A 5 6.73 -4.29 7.12
CA VAL A 5 5.36 -4.31 6.62
C VAL A 5 5.32 -5.20 5.38
N ILE A 6 4.53 -6.28 5.42
CA ILE A 6 4.43 -7.26 4.34
C ILE A 6 3.14 -7.02 3.57
N GLY A 7 3.27 -6.73 2.28
CA GLY A 7 2.19 -6.32 1.38
C GLY A 7 2.12 -4.80 1.29
N ALA A 8 2.22 -4.26 0.09
CA ALA A 8 2.21 -2.83 -0.21
C ALA A 8 0.94 -2.41 -0.96
N GLY A 9 -0.21 -3.02 -0.63
CA GLY A 9 -1.53 -2.47 -0.94
C GLY A 9 -1.84 -1.21 -0.12
N LEU A 10 -3.05 -0.66 -0.23
CA LEU A 10 -3.43 0.59 0.48
C LEU A 10 -3.11 0.57 1.98
N ALA A 11 -3.49 -0.50 2.69
CA ALA A 11 -3.28 -0.61 4.13
C ALA A 11 -1.79 -0.68 4.51
N GLY A 12 -0.99 -1.47 3.78
CA GLY A 12 0.43 -1.61 4.06
C GLY A 12 1.21 -0.33 3.75
N SER A 13 0.88 0.32 2.63
CA SER A 13 1.46 1.62 2.26
C SER A 13 1.15 2.71 3.30
N GLU A 14 -0.09 2.79 3.78
CA GLU A 14 -0.46 3.76 4.82
C GLU A 14 0.19 3.45 6.16
N ALA A 15 0.24 2.17 6.57
CA ALA A 15 0.92 1.77 7.80
C ALA A 15 2.41 2.13 7.77
N ALA A 16 3.08 1.86 6.64
CA ALA A 16 4.48 2.23 6.45
C ALA A 16 4.68 3.75 6.49
N LEU A 17 3.83 4.51 5.81
CA LEU A 17 3.89 5.97 5.80
C LEU A 17 3.63 6.57 7.19
N TYR A 18 2.64 6.06 7.92
CA TYR A 18 2.27 6.51 9.25
C TYR A 18 3.42 6.34 10.25
N LEU A 19 4.10 5.19 10.19
CA LEU A 19 5.26 4.86 11.03
C LEU A 19 6.50 5.68 10.64
N ALA A 20 6.80 5.76 9.34
CA ALA A 20 7.94 6.52 8.84
C ALA A 20 7.84 8.02 9.20
N LYS A 21 6.65 8.61 9.11
CA LYS A 21 6.37 9.99 9.55
C LYS A 21 6.63 10.24 11.04
N ARG A 22 6.69 9.18 11.85
CA ARG A 22 6.98 9.24 13.31
C ARG A 22 8.42 8.85 13.65
N GLY A 23 9.30 8.79 12.66
CA GLY A 23 10.72 8.47 12.86
C GLY A 23 10.99 6.99 13.09
N VAL A 24 10.02 6.11 12.83
CA VAL A 24 10.23 4.65 12.88
C VAL A 24 10.85 4.20 11.56
N GLU A 25 11.96 3.46 11.62
CA GLU A 25 12.54 2.84 10.43
C GLU A 25 11.63 1.71 9.93
N VAL A 26 11.21 1.79 8.67
CA VAL A 26 10.27 0.84 8.06
C VAL A 26 10.89 0.17 6.84
N GLU A 27 10.59 -1.12 6.70
CA GLU A 27 10.87 -1.95 5.54
C GLU A 27 9.53 -2.40 4.94
N LEU A 28 9.15 -1.83 3.79
CA LEU A 28 7.91 -2.19 3.09
C LEU A 28 8.22 -3.19 1.97
N TYR A 29 7.56 -4.35 2.01
CA TYR A 29 7.74 -5.42 1.04
C TYR A 29 6.46 -5.65 0.23
N ASP A 30 6.63 -5.97 -1.05
CA ASP A 30 5.57 -6.47 -1.91
C ASP A 30 6.11 -7.58 -2.81
N ILE A 31 5.21 -8.41 -3.35
CA ILE A 31 5.59 -9.38 -4.38
C ILE A 31 5.94 -8.68 -5.71
N LYS A 32 5.41 -7.47 -5.94
CA LYS A 32 5.69 -6.64 -7.12
C LYS A 32 7.01 -5.88 -6.95
N PRO A 33 7.79 -5.69 -8.03
CA PRO A 33 7.50 -6.05 -9.41
C PRO A 33 7.90 -7.49 -9.79
N ALA A 34 8.43 -8.29 -8.87
CA ALA A 34 8.93 -9.64 -9.20
C ALA A 34 7.80 -10.60 -9.64
N ARG A 35 6.61 -10.45 -9.07
CA ARG A 35 5.41 -11.21 -9.44
C ARG A 35 4.14 -10.39 -9.25
N PHE A 36 3.16 -10.65 -10.10
CA PHE A 36 1.83 -10.04 -10.06
C PHE A 36 0.76 -11.12 -9.89
N THR A 37 -0.38 -10.77 -9.28
CA THR A 37 -1.60 -11.57 -9.40
C THR A 37 -2.36 -11.12 -10.65
N PRO A 38 -3.35 -11.89 -11.16
CA PRO A 38 -4.15 -11.47 -12.32
C PRO A 38 -4.84 -10.10 -12.20
N ALA A 39 -5.13 -9.65 -10.98
CA ALA A 39 -5.73 -8.34 -10.72
C ALA A 39 -4.73 -7.16 -10.77
N HIS A 40 -3.42 -7.40 -10.69
CA HIS A 40 -2.40 -6.36 -10.60
C HIS A 40 -1.69 -6.19 -11.94
N SER A 41 -1.41 -4.93 -12.29
CA SER A 41 -0.78 -4.51 -13.55
C SER A 41 0.27 -3.43 -13.36
N ASP A 42 0.28 -2.74 -12.21
CA ASP A 42 1.23 -1.70 -11.86
C ASP A 42 2.30 -2.21 -10.87
N LYS A 43 3.58 -1.97 -11.20
CA LYS A 43 4.74 -2.27 -10.35
C LYS A 43 4.81 -1.44 -9.08
N ASN A 44 4.06 -0.33 -9.02
CA ASN A 44 4.03 0.56 -7.87
C ASN A 44 3.19 -0.03 -6.72
N PHE A 45 3.40 0.54 -5.54
CA PHE A 45 2.61 0.24 -4.35
C PHE A 45 1.24 0.94 -4.40
N GLY A 46 0.26 0.41 -3.66
CA GLY A 46 -1.06 1.04 -3.49
C GLY A 46 -1.99 0.95 -4.70
N GLU A 47 -1.73 0.05 -5.65
CA GLU A 47 -2.58 -0.14 -6.84
C GLU A 47 -4.04 -0.44 -6.47
N LEU A 48 -4.97 0.27 -7.12
CA LEU A 48 -6.40 -0.03 -7.09
C LEU A 48 -6.74 -1.00 -8.22
N VAL A 49 -7.09 -2.24 -7.87
CA VAL A 49 -7.25 -3.35 -8.83
C VAL A 49 -8.70 -3.59 -9.30
N CYS A 50 -9.65 -2.81 -8.80
CA CYS A 50 -11.06 -2.93 -9.15
C CYS A 50 -11.65 -1.54 -9.42
N SER A 51 -12.49 -1.00 -8.53
CA SER A 51 -12.96 0.38 -8.63
C SER A 51 -11.86 1.38 -8.24
N ASN A 52 -11.84 2.53 -8.91
CA ASN A 52 -11.08 3.70 -8.51
C ASN A 52 -11.87 4.63 -7.56
N SER A 53 -13.09 4.26 -7.18
CA SER A 53 -13.89 4.99 -6.19
C SER A 53 -13.37 4.71 -4.78
N LEU A 54 -13.06 5.76 -4.03
CA LEU A 54 -12.72 5.69 -2.61
C LEU A 54 -13.90 6.02 -1.69
N LYS A 55 -15.13 5.96 -2.24
CA LYS A 55 -16.37 6.53 -1.68
C LYS A 55 -16.37 8.07 -1.73
N GLY A 56 -17.52 8.63 -2.09
CA GLY A 56 -17.72 10.09 -2.08
C GLY A 56 -17.72 10.63 -0.65
N SER A 57 -17.25 11.87 -0.49
CA SER A 57 -17.27 12.59 0.78
C SER A 57 -18.58 13.35 1.00
N ASP A 58 -19.57 13.21 0.12
CA ASP A 58 -20.87 13.88 0.25
C ASP A 58 -21.62 13.29 1.46
N PRO A 59 -21.88 14.09 2.51
CA PRO A 59 -22.62 13.63 3.67
C PRO A 59 -24.14 13.77 3.50
N TYR A 60 -24.63 14.33 2.38
CA TYR A 60 -26.04 14.64 2.12
C TYR A 60 -26.75 13.56 1.28
#